data_AF-A0A7S1A750-F1
#
_entry.id   AF-A0A7S1A750-F1
#
_cell.length_a   1.000
_cell.length_b   1.000
_cell.length_c   1.000
_cell.angle_alpha   90.00
_cell.angle_beta   90.00
_cell.angle_gamma   90.00
#
_symmetry.space_group_name_H-M   'P 1'
#
loop_
_entity.id
_entity.type
_entity.pdbx_description
1 polymer ?
#
loop_
_entity_poly.entity_id
_entity_poly.type
_entity_poly.pdbx_seq_one_letter_code
_entity_poly.pdbx_strand_id
1 'polypeptide(L)'
;MLRHVVLVCWWFHVLARPEIAVFSIESPSSLRNKILATVASFGSVPVGDEVAKFSAWVPLAENELGCLAYTRPSVSHSGLPSAAVVRRGNCSFVHKALMAQEAGMESLVVVNSADELLRMGGGSETDASKVSICVVAVEKTFGENLIRSVGNNDSLVFSLEPYEVNLGESSISALILITLATCTVALGAWFATADLRPRSTFASAFAPQHGEVAEINGALVAGFCCGGSLVLVILFFLIAYLVYVVIICFALGGFTCFVQFGSMFLRYVAPGSKREILAMPSCVLTISDLVAVVPSAVLVVAWVVWRNETYAWPLQDLIGIGFLCMIQRTLRLPNMRLATLLLGVMFFYDIFWVFLSPLLFGTSVMVHVAKGGGTEVMPMLFRIPAIGDPFGGPMLGFGDVALPGLFLSYLRRFDILHLKPVMRGYFAPVLVCYFIGLIMAFFALTVMKMGQPALLYIVPMTLLPTFLLGSCRKDLSALWHGSATSLMTEAREGLAKYEELHSVKG
;
A
#
# COMPACT_ATOMS: atom_id res chain seq x y z
N MET A 1 24.52 -0.60 17.05
CA MET A 1 23.09 -0.60 16.66
C MET A 1 22.81 -1.43 15.40
N LEU A 2 23.45 -1.17 14.24
CA LEU A 2 23.24 -1.98 13.02
C LEU A 2 23.45 -3.49 13.21
N ARG A 3 24.47 -3.91 13.97
CA ARG A 3 24.74 -5.32 14.26
C ARG A 3 23.62 -5.99 15.07
N HIS A 4 22.96 -5.27 15.98
CA HIS A 4 21.84 -5.82 16.76
C HIS A 4 20.55 -5.88 15.94
N VAL A 5 20.31 -4.91 15.04
CA VAL A 5 19.19 -4.99 14.09
C VAL A 5 19.40 -6.15 13.12
N VAL A 6 20.62 -6.35 12.60
CA VAL A 6 20.95 -7.48 11.73
C VAL A 6 20.85 -8.83 12.46
N LEU A 7 21.26 -8.90 13.73
CA LEU A 7 21.11 -10.13 14.55
C LEU A 7 19.64 -10.43 14.88
N VAL A 8 18.82 -9.42 15.16
CA VAL A 8 17.36 -9.60 15.34
C VAL A 8 16.71 -10.02 14.01
N CYS A 9 17.09 -9.42 12.88
CA CYS A 9 16.62 -9.81 11.55
C CYS A 9 17.07 -11.23 11.16
N TRP A 10 18.29 -11.64 11.51
CA TRP A 10 18.81 -12.98 11.24
C TRP A 10 18.11 -14.04 12.09
N TRP A 11 17.75 -13.70 13.33
CA TRP A 11 16.97 -14.59 14.20
C TRP A 11 15.53 -14.79 13.69
N PHE A 12 14.93 -13.77 13.06
CA PHE A 12 13.63 -13.89 12.39
C PHE A 12 13.69 -14.65 11.06
N HIS A 13 14.80 -14.57 10.31
CA HIS A 13 14.95 -15.23 9.01
C HIS A 13 15.00 -16.77 9.10
N VAL A 14 15.47 -17.32 10.22
CA VAL A 14 15.61 -18.78 10.43
C VAL A 14 14.29 -19.45 10.86
N LEU A 15 13.25 -18.69 11.21
CA LEU A 15 11.99 -19.24 11.76
C LEU A 15 10.73 -18.94 10.91
N ALA A 16 10.85 -18.20 9.80
CA ALA A 16 9.69 -17.82 8.99
C ALA A 16 9.19 -18.98 8.13
N ARG A 17 8.09 -19.63 8.55
CA ARG A 17 7.35 -20.60 7.73
C ARG A 17 6.70 -19.89 6.53
N PRO A 18 6.68 -20.48 5.32
CA PRO A 18 5.93 -19.91 4.20
C PRO A 18 4.43 -19.96 4.52
N GLU A 19 3.78 -18.79 4.49
CA GLU A 19 2.34 -18.66 4.76
C GLU A 19 1.46 -19.03 3.55
N ILE A 20 2.06 -19.13 2.35
CA ILE A 20 1.36 -19.28 1.07
C ILE A 20 2.04 -20.35 0.21
N ALA A 21 1.25 -21.18 -0.46
CA ALA A 21 1.68 -22.17 -1.42
C ALA A 21 0.91 -21.98 -2.75
N VAL A 22 1.53 -22.35 -3.86
CA VAL A 22 0.85 -22.48 -5.15
C VAL A 22 0.23 -23.87 -5.22
N PHE A 23 -1.08 -23.91 -5.43
CA PHE A 23 -1.84 -25.14 -5.66
C PHE A 23 -2.07 -25.27 -7.17
N SER A 24 -1.51 -26.30 -7.80
CA SER A 24 -1.64 -26.56 -9.24
C SER A 24 -2.38 -27.88 -9.46
N ILE A 25 -3.48 -27.85 -10.21
CA ILE A 25 -4.13 -29.09 -10.69
C ILE A 25 -3.37 -29.58 -11.92
N GLU A 26 -2.76 -30.76 -11.84
CA GLU A 26 -1.99 -31.36 -12.93
C GLU A 26 -2.85 -32.26 -13.82
N SER A 27 -3.82 -32.96 -13.21
CA SER A 27 -4.72 -33.89 -13.89
C SER A 27 -6.11 -33.87 -13.24
N PRO A 28 -7.21 -33.91 -14.01
CA PRO A 28 -7.28 -34.01 -15.48
C PRO A 28 -6.96 -32.68 -16.20
N SER A 29 -6.54 -32.76 -17.48
CA SER A 29 -6.10 -31.59 -18.27
C SER A 29 -7.17 -30.51 -18.45
N SER A 30 -8.45 -30.88 -18.41
CA SER A 30 -9.62 -29.99 -18.49
C SER A 30 -9.78 -29.07 -17.28
N LEU A 31 -9.17 -29.42 -16.15
CA LEU A 31 -9.27 -28.69 -14.88
C LEU A 31 -7.94 -28.05 -14.46
N ARG A 32 -6.95 -28.01 -15.36
CA ARG A 32 -5.66 -27.36 -15.07
C ARG A 32 -5.89 -25.92 -14.69
N ASN A 33 -5.59 -25.62 -13.43
CA ASN A 33 -5.67 -24.31 -12.88
C ASN A 33 -4.62 -24.17 -11.77
N LYS A 34 -4.11 -22.97 -11.61
CA LYS A 34 -3.18 -22.61 -10.52
C LYS A 34 -3.85 -21.56 -9.66
N ILE A 35 -3.85 -21.79 -8.35
CA ILE A 35 -4.36 -20.83 -7.37
C ILE A 35 -3.38 -20.66 -6.22
N LEU A 36 -3.55 -19.59 -5.46
CA LEU A 36 -2.89 -19.46 -4.17
C LEU A 36 -3.67 -20.24 -3.11
N ALA A 37 -2.94 -21.02 -2.32
CA ALA A 37 -3.43 -21.67 -1.12
C ALA A 37 -2.70 -21.12 0.10
N THR A 38 -3.38 -21.08 1.23
CA THR A 38 -2.80 -20.65 2.51
C THR A 38 -2.32 -21.86 3.28
N VAL A 39 -1.06 -21.86 3.72
CA VAL A 39 -0.49 -22.94 4.52
C VAL A 39 -0.84 -22.68 5.99
N ALA A 40 -1.22 -23.74 6.72
CA ALA A 40 -1.48 -23.62 8.15
C ALA A 40 -0.23 -23.21 8.93
N SER A 41 -0.42 -22.51 10.04
CA SER A 41 0.65 -22.16 10.98
C SER A 41 1.25 -23.37 11.72
N PHE A 42 0.61 -24.54 11.60
CA PHE A 42 0.96 -25.82 12.23
C PHE A 42 1.09 -26.92 11.16
N GLY A 43 1.58 -28.10 11.54
CA GLY A 43 1.83 -29.19 10.57
C GLY A 43 3.21 -29.11 9.93
N SER A 44 3.44 -29.97 8.94
CA SER A 44 4.62 -29.87 8.07
C SER A 44 4.41 -28.79 7.01
N VAL A 45 5.52 -28.18 6.63
CA VAL A 45 5.58 -27.27 5.49
C VAL A 45 5.99 -28.11 4.28
N PRO A 46 5.48 -27.84 3.07
CA PRO A 46 6.05 -28.40 1.86
C PRO A 46 7.46 -27.81 1.68
N VAL A 47 8.47 -28.44 2.28
CA VAL A 47 9.88 -28.00 2.24
C VAL A 47 10.68 -28.99 1.42
N GLY A 48 11.14 -28.51 0.28
CA GLY A 48 12.07 -29.17 -0.63
C GLY A 48 11.93 -28.56 -2.02
N ASP A 49 13.01 -28.52 -2.81
CA ASP A 49 13.00 -28.14 -4.23
C ASP A 49 12.14 -29.08 -5.12
N GLU A 50 11.36 -29.97 -4.50
CA GLU A 50 10.53 -30.97 -5.16
C GLU A 50 9.05 -30.66 -5.01
N VAL A 51 8.37 -30.62 -6.14
CA VAL A 51 6.92 -30.46 -6.29
C VAL A 51 6.21 -31.63 -5.61
N ALA A 52 5.63 -31.39 -4.43
CA ALA A 52 4.89 -32.42 -3.69
C ALA A 52 3.54 -32.69 -4.38
N LYS A 53 3.41 -33.86 -5.02
CA LYS A 53 2.20 -34.28 -5.75
C LYS A 53 1.32 -35.17 -4.89
N PHE A 54 0.04 -34.85 -4.84
CA PHE A 54 -0.95 -35.57 -4.05
C PHE A 54 -2.12 -36.03 -4.92
N SER A 55 -2.68 -37.18 -4.58
CA SER A 55 -3.98 -37.63 -5.09
C SER A 55 -5.08 -37.08 -4.18
N ALA A 56 -6.00 -36.30 -4.74
CA ALA A 56 -7.12 -35.76 -3.97
C ALA A 56 -8.13 -36.86 -3.62
N TRP A 57 -8.63 -36.83 -2.40
CA TRP A 57 -9.66 -37.74 -1.90
C TRP A 57 -10.69 -36.96 -1.09
N VAL A 58 -11.97 -37.22 -1.35
CA VAL A 58 -13.09 -36.58 -0.64
C VAL A 58 -13.76 -37.60 0.27
N PRO A 59 -14.03 -37.27 1.55
CA PRO A 59 -14.76 -38.14 2.46
C PRO A 59 -16.21 -38.36 2.03
N LEU A 60 -16.82 -39.44 2.53
CA LEU A 60 -18.26 -39.68 2.35
C LEU A 60 -19.11 -38.52 2.90
N ALA A 61 -20.34 -38.39 2.39
CA ALA A 61 -21.27 -37.30 2.72
C ALA A 61 -21.51 -37.09 4.23
N GLU A 62 -21.37 -38.14 5.04
CA GLU A 62 -21.53 -38.07 6.50
C GLU A 62 -20.34 -37.38 7.20
N ASN A 63 -19.18 -37.29 6.55
CA ASN A 63 -17.95 -36.68 7.09
C ASN A 63 -17.35 -35.62 6.14
N GLU A 64 -18.18 -34.88 5.42
CA GLU A 64 -17.72 -33.78 4.54
C GLU A 64 -16.92 -32.69 5.28
N LEU A 65 -17.17 -32.55 6.58
CA LEU A 65 -16.45 -31.62 7.44
C LEU A 65 -15.12 -32.19 7.95
N GLY A 66 -14.84 -33.48 7.80
CA GLY A 66 -13.59 -34.07 8.33
C GLY A 66 -13.45 -34.00 9.84
N CYS A 67 -14.56 -33.98 10.58
CA CYS A 67 -14.55 -33.94 12.05
C CYS A 67 -14.61 -35.34 12.68
N LEU A 68 -15.02 -36.34 11.90
CA LEU A 68 -15.12 -37.74 12.31
C LEU A 68 -13.91 -38.53 11.78
N ALA A 69 -13.67 -39.72 12.36
CA ALA A 69 -12.64 -40.62 11.88
C ALA A 69 -12.90 -41.03 10.43
N TYR A 70 -11.84 -41.05 9.61
CA TYR A 70 -11.94 -41.52 8.23
C TYR A 70 -11.76 -43.03 8.17
N THR A 71 -12.59 -43.70 7.38
CA THR A 71 -12.30 -45.03 6.89
C THR A 71 -11.29 -44.91 5.75
N ARG A 72 -10.08 -45.43 5.97
CA ARG A 72 -8.98 -45.38 5.00
C ARG A 72 -9.48 -45.87 3.62
N PRO A 73 -9.27 -45.11 2.53
CA PRO A 73 -9.57 -45.62 1.19
C PRO A 73 -8.67 -46.82 0.90
N SER A 74 -9.28 -47.94 0.50
CA SER A 74 -8.60 -49.21 0.21
C SER A 74 -7.80 -49.20 -1.10
N VAL A 75 -7.85 -48.12 -1.88
CA VAL A 75 -7.20 -48.03 -3.20
C VAL A 75 -6.50 -46.68 -3.38
N SER A 76 -5.17 -46.69 -3.33
CA SER A 76 -4.34 -45.66 -3.96
C SER A 76 -4.34 -45.94 -5.47
N HIS A 77 -5.14 -45.21 -6.23
CA HIS A 77 -5.26 -45.42 -7.69
C HIS A 77 -4.02 -44.98 -8.48
N SER A 78 -3.03 -44.34 -7.84
CA SER A 78 -1.97 -43.60 -8.53
C SER A 78 -0.56 -43.79 -7.95
N GLY A 79 -0.39 -44.54 -6.85
CA GLY A 79 0.91 -44.68 -6.17
C GLY A 79 1.43 -43.37 -5.53
N LEU A 80 0.62 -42.31 -5.59
CA LEU A 80 0.89 -41.00 -4.99
C LEU A 80 0.31 -40.94 -3.57
N PRO A 81 0.87 -40.08 -2.71
CA PRO A 81 0.32 -39.83 -1.38
C PRO A 81 -1.07 -39.22 -1.47
N SER A 82 -1.96 -39.65 -0.58
CA SER A 82 -3.36 -39.22 -0.58
C SER A 82 -3.55 -37.97 0.27
N ALA A 83 -4.36 -37.03 -0.24
CA ALA A 83 -4.73 -35.81 0.44
C ALA A 83 -6.23 -35.71 0.62
N ALA A 84 -6.68 -35.48 1.85
CA ALA A 84 -8.10 -35.30 2.15
C ALA A 84 -8.55 -33.89 1.77
N VAL A 85 -9.67 -33.76 1.09
CA VAL A 85 -10.31 -32.48 0.77
C VAL A 85 -11.60 -32.37 1.58
N VAL A 86 -11.67 -31.39 2.49
CA VAL A 86 -12.81 -31.23 3.41
C VAL A 86 -13.32 -29.80 3.46
N ARG A 87 -14.60 -29.64 3.82
CA ARG A 87 -15.20 -28.31 4.01
C ARG A 87 -14.87 -27.75 5.40
N ARG A 88 -14.76 -26.43 5.46
CA ARG A 88 -14.75 -25.69 6.74
C ARG A 88 -16.05 -25.96 7.48
N GLY A 89 -15.95 -26.15 8.80
CA GLY A 89 -17.09 -26.46 9.66
C GLY A 89 -16.79 -26.13 11.12
N ASN A 90 -17.54 -26.74 12.03
CA ASN A 90 -17.54 -26.36 13.45
C ASN A 90 -16.41 -26.97 14.30
N CYS A 91 -15.62 -27.91 13.76
CA CYS A 91 -14.45 -28.45 14.46
C CYS A 91 -13.17 -27.66 14.13
N SER A 92 -12.20 -27.69 15.04
CA SER A 92 -10.94 -26.96 14.89
C SER A 92 -10.11 -27.50 13.72
N PHE A 93 -9.26 -26.64 13.13
CA PHE A 93 -8.39 -27.06 12.02
C PHE A 93 -7.37 -28.13 12.44
N VAL A 94 -6.86 -28.04 13.67
CA VAL A 94 -5.97 -29.05 14.25
C VAL A 94 -6.67 -30.40 14.38
N HIS A 95 -7.93 -30.40 14.85
CA HIS A 95 -8.70 -31.64 14.95
C HIS A 95 -8.91 -32.32 13.60
N LYS A 96 -9.28 -31.55 12.57
CA LYS A 96 -9.40 -32.07 11.19
C LYS A 96 -8.09 -32.68 10.69
N ALA A 97 -6.97 -32.00 10.95
CA ALA A 97 -5.64 -32.47 10.55
C ALA A 97 -5.25 -33.76 11.27
N LEU A 98 -5.54 -33.88 12.57
CA LEU A 98 -5.27 -35.10 13.33
C LEU A 98 -6.11 -36.28 12.82
N MET A 99 -7.40 -36.09 12.57
CA MET A 99 -8.25 -37.15 11.99
C MET A 99 -7.70 -37.62 10.64
N ALA A 100 -7.25 -36.69 9.79
CA ALA A 100 -6.73 -37.02 8.46
C ALA A 100 -5.40 -37.76 8.54
N GLN A 101 -4.54 -37.34 9.46
CA GLN A 101 -3.26 -37.98 9.74
C GLN A 101 -3.44 -39.41 10.28
N GLU A 102 -4.39 -39.62 11.20
CA GLU A 102 -4.72 -40.95 11.73
C GLU A 102 -5.23 -41.91 10.65
N ALA A 103 -5.88 -41.38 9.60
CA ALA A 103 -6.29 -42.15 8.43
C ALA A 103 -5.13 -42.53 7.50
N GLY A 104 -3.94 -41.95 7.70
CA GLY A 104 -2.76 -42.11 6.86
C GLY A 104 -2.72 -41.18 5.65
N MET A 105 -3.44 -40.05 5.68
CA MET A 105 -3.27 -38.99 4.68
C MET A 105 -1.97 -38.23 4.95
N GLU A 106 -1.31 -37.77 3.89
CA GLU A 106 -0.07 -36.98 4.01
C GLU A 106 -0.32 -35.47 3.88
N SER A 107 -1.52 -35.09 3.43
CA SER A 107 -1.93 -33.68 3.29
C SER A 107 -3.44 -33.50 3.53
N LEU A 108 -3.83 -32.31 3.98
CA LEU A 108 -5.21 -31.90 4.19
C LEU A 108 -5.48 -30.57 3.47
N VAL A 109 -6.51 -30.56 2.64
CA VAL A 109 -7.03 -29.38 1.94
C VAL A 109 -8.35 -28.97 2.58
N VAL A 110 -8.41 -27.76 3.13
CA VAL A 110 -9.60 -27.18 3.76
C VAL A 110 -10.24 -26.16 2.81
N VAL A 111 -11.45 -26.45 2.36
CA VAL A 111 -12.26 -25.55 1.54
C VAL A 111 -12.93 -24.51 2.44
N ASN A 112 -12.63 -23.23 2.22
CA ASN A 112 -13.21 -22.15 2.99
C ASN A 112 -14.70 -21.96 2.69
N SER A 113 -15.43 -21.31 3.60
CA SER A 113 -16.87 -21.00 3.45
C SER A 113 -17.14 -19.77 2.56
N ALA A 114 -16.11 -19.00 2.25
CA ALA A 114 -16.10 -17.81 1.39
C ALA A 114 -14.89 -17.85 0.42
N ASP A 115 -14.95 -17.06 -0.65
CA ASP A 115 -13.86 -16.92 -1.64
C ASP A 115 -12.77 -15.97 -1.13
N GLU A 116 -12.14 -16.36 -0.02
CA GLU A 116 -11.06 -15.61 0.61
C GLU A 116 -9.99 -16.57 1.13
N LEU A 117 -8.73 -16.12 1.15
CA LEU A 117 -7.61 -16.86 1.72
C LEU A 117 -7.76 -16.99 3.25
N LEU A 118 -7.83 -18.22 3.73
CA LEU A 118 -8.08 -18.54 5.14
C LEU A 118 -6.78 -18.82 5.90
N ARG A 119 -6.39 -17.93 6.82
CA ARG A 119 -5.30 -18.25 7.77
C ARG A 119 -5.77 -19.25 8.81
N MET A 120 -5.12 -20.41 8.84
CA MET A 120 -5.41 -21.46 9.83
C MET A 120 -4.43 -21.40 11.00
N GLY A 121 -4.96 -21.03 12.17
CA GLY A 121 -4.25 -20.98 13.44
C GLY A 121 -4.31 -22.31 14.21
N GLY A 122 -3.21 -22.67 14.89
CA GLY A 122 -3.13 -23.89 15.72
C GLY A 122 -3.91 -23.83 17.05
N GLY A 123 -4.33 -22.65 17.50
CA GLY A 123 -5.00 -22.51 18.80
C GLY A 123 -4.05 -22.88 19.96
N SER A 124 -4.38 -23.92 20.73
CA SER A 124 -3.52 -24.43 21.81
C SER A 124 -2.27 -25.10 21.22
N GLU A 125 -1.09 -24.58 21.54
CA GLU A 125 0.20 -25.06 20.99
C GLU A 125 0.43 -26.57 21.21
N THR A 126 -0.11 -27.14 22.27
CA THR A 126 0.06 -28.55 22.66
C THR A 126 -0.53 -29.57 21.69
N ASP A 127 -1.60 -29.22 20.98
CA ASP A 127 -2.24 -30.11 20.00
C ASP A 127 -1.76 -29.79 18.58
N ALA A 128 -1.43 -28.53 18.32
CA ALA A 128 -0.83 -28.11 17.05
C ALA A 128 0.52 -28.78 16.78
N SER A 129 1.32 -29.06 17.82
CA SER A 129 2.62 -29.74 17.70
C SER A 129 2.52 -31.23 17.33
N LYS A 130 1.33 -31.85 17.45
CA LYS A 130 1.12 -33.26 17.12
C LYS A 130 0.81 -33.51 15.64
N VAL A 131 0.51 -32.45 14.90
CA VAL A 131 0.23 -32.51 13.46
C VAL A 131 1.56 -32.54 12.69
N SER A 132 1.77 -33.57 11.89
CA SER A 132 2.95 -33.78 11.03
C SER A 132 2.64 -33.67 9.55
N ILE A 133 1.37 -33.61 9.15
CA ILE A 133 0.94 -33.50 7.75
C ILE A 133 0.89 -32.05 7.27
N CYS A 134 0.94 -31.85 5.95
CA CYS A 134 0.79 -30.52 5.34
C CYS A 134 -0.69 -30.12 5.33
N VAL A 135 -1.02 -28.92 5.78
CA VAL A 135 -2.41 -28.44 5.83
C VAL A 135 -2.51 -27.14 5.04
N VAL A 136 -3.36 -27.12 4.02
CA VAL A 136 -3.58 -25.97 3.14
C VAL A 136 -5.06 -25.60 3.06
N ALA A 137 -5.37 -24.32 2.90
CA ALA A 137 -6.72 -23.84 2.68
C ALA A 137 -6.86 -23.17 1.32
N VAL A 138 -8.00 -23.43 0.67
CA VAL A 138 -8.38 -22.94 -0.65
C VAL A 138 -9.71 -22.20 -0.59
N GLU A 139 -9.95 -21.34 -1.57
CA GLU A 139 -11.20 -20.59 -1.74
C GLU A 139 -12.40 -21.51 -1.98
N LYS A 140 -13.60 -21.01 -1.67
CA LYS A 140 -14.85 -21.79 -1.73
C LYS A 140 -15.15 -22.28 -3.14
N THR A 141 -15.21 -21.40 -4.12
CA THR A 141 -15.57 -21.70 -5.51
C THR A 141 -14.63 -22.73 -6.12
N PHE A 142 -13.32 -22.55 -5.91
CA PHE A 142 -12.31 -23.50 -6.34
C PHE A 142 -12.46 -24.85 -5.63
N GLY A 143 -12.59 -24.85 -4.30
CA GLY A 143 -12.71 -26.08 -3.51
C GLY A 143 -14.00 -26.86 -3.78
N GLU A 144 -15.12 -26.19 -4.05
CA GLU A 144 -16.37 -26.85 -4.44
C GLU A 144 -16.28 -27.50 -5.83
N ASN A 145 -15.57 -26.85 -6.78
CA ASN A 145 -15.29 -27.47 -8.07
C ASN A 145 -14.37 -28.69 -7.90
N LEU A 146 -13.34 -28.59 -7.04
CA LEU A 146 -12.44 -29.69 -6.68
C LEU A 146 -13.21 -30.89 -6.12
N ILE A 147 -14.10 -30.66 -5.15
CA ILE A 147 -14.92 -31.71 -4.52
C ILE A 147 -15.84 -32.39 -5.55
N ARG A 148 -16.50 -31.62 -6.43
CA ARG A 148 -17.36 -32.17 -7.49
C ARG A 148 -16.59 -33.05 -8.47
N SER A 149 -15.38 -32.63 -8.84
CA SER A 149 -14.54 -33.38 -9.78
C SER A 149 -14.05 -34.70 -9.19
N VAL A 150 -13.63 -34.72 -7.92
CA VAL A 150 -13.24 -35.97 -7.24
C VAL A 150 -14.44 -36.90 -7.07
N GLY A 151 -15.64 -36.36 -6.80
CA GLY A 151 -16.88 -37.14 -6.68
C GLY A 151 -17.32 -37.84 -7.97
N ASN A 152 -16.87 -37.37 -9.15
CA ASN A 152 -17.16 -37.97 -10.45
C ASN A 152 -16.20 -39.11 -10.84
N ASN A 153 -15.38 -39.61 -9.90
CA ASN A 153 -14.43 -40.71 -10.10
C ASN A 153 -13.22 -40.37 -11.01
N ASP A 154 -12.94 -39.09 -11.24
CA ASP A 154 -11.70 -38.66 -11.88
C ASP A 154 -10.55 -38.73 -10.87
N SER A 155 -9.43 -39.37 -11.25
CA SER A 155 -8.20 -39.35 -10.46
C SER A 155 -7.57 -37.96 -10.52
N LEU A 156 -7.95 -37.10 -9.58
CA LEU A 156 -7.46 -35.73 -9.52
C LEU A 156 -6.11 -35.69 -8.80
N VAL A 157 -5.10 -35.19 -9.51
CA VAL A 157 -3.74 -35.02 -8.99
C VAL A 157 -3.42 -33.53 -8.95
N PHE A 158 -2.97 -33.07 -7.80
CA PHE A 158 -2.52 -31.70 -7.62
C PHE A 158 -1.12 -31.66 -7.04
N SER A 159 -0.41 -30.56 -7.26
CA SER A 159 0.84 -30.26 -6.60
C SER A 159 0.73 -29.06 -5.67
N LEU A 160 1.53 -29.11 -4.60
CA LEU A 160 1.77 -28.00 -3.71
C LEU A 160 3.23 -27.60 -3.79
N GLU A 161 3.46 -26.35 -4.18
CA GLU A 161 4.78 -25.74 -4.22
C GLU A 161 4.77 -24.56 -3.24
N PRO A 162 5.80 -24.37 -2.40
CA PRO A 162 5.92 -23.15 -1.62
C PRO A 162 5.94 -21.96 -2.58
N TYR A 163 5.10 -20.96 -2.32
CA TYR A 163 5.11 -19.76 -3.14
C TYR A 163 6.36 -18.95 -2.79
N GLU A 164 7.42 -19.13 -3.58
CA GLU A 164 8.59 -18.29 -3.54
C GLU A 164 8.43 -17.16 -4.54
N VAL A 165 8.45 -15.93 -4.04
CA VAL A 165 8.46 -14.75 -4.90
C VAL A 165 9.76 -14.78 -5.70
N ASN A 166 9.67 -14.97 -7.01
CA ASN A 166 10.82 -14.88 -7.91
C ASN A 166 11.45 -13.49 -7.79
N LEU A 167 12.55 -13.41 -7.05
CA LEU A 167 13.24 -12.16 -6.70
C LEU A 167 13.65 -11.35 -7.93
N GLY A 168 14.04 -12.01 -9.03
CA GLY A 168 14.47 -11.34 -10.26
C GLY A 168 13.37 -10.54 -10.95
N GLU A 169 12.21 -11.16 -11.18
CA GLU A 169 11.13 -10.56 -11.96
C GLU A 169 10.23 -9.63 -11.12
N SER A 170 10.02 -9.96 -9.83
CA SER A 170 9.36 -9.09 -8.86
C SER A 170 10.16 -7.80 -8.59
N SER A 171 11.48 -7.83 -8.74
CA SER A 171 12.32 -6.63 -8.57
C SER A 171 12.08 -5.59 -9.66
N ILE A 172 11.73 -5.99 -10.89
CA ILE A 172 11.50 -5.05 -12.00
C ILE A 172 10.19 -4.29 -11.76
N SER A 173 9.10 -4.98 -11.42
CA SER A 173 7.83 -4.33 -11.09
C SER A 173 7.98 -3.40 -9.87
N ALA A 174 8.77 -3.81 -8.87
CA ALA A 174 9.06 -2.97 -7.72
C ALA A 174 9.85 -1.71 -8.11
N LEU A 175 10.85 -1.84 -8.99
CA LEU A 175 11.61 -0.70 -9.49
C LEU A 175 10.75 0.27 -10.29
N ILE A 176 9.84 -0.24 -11.13
CA ILE A 176 8.87 0.61 -11.86
C ILE A 176 7.99 1.36 -10.86
N LEU A 177 7.51 0.69 -9.82
CA LEU A 177 6.66 1.29 -8.78
C LEU A 177 7.40 2.39 -8.00
N ILE A 178 8.64 2.12 -7.59
CA ILE A 178 9.50 3.10 -6.90
C ILE A 178 9.76 4.31 -7.79
N THR A 179 10.02 4.07 -9.08
CA THR A 179 10.25 5.14 -10.07
C THR A 179 8.99 5.96 -10.26
N LEU A 180 7.82 5.31 -10.39
CA LEU A 180 6.52 5.96 -10.49
C LEU A 180 6.28 6.87 -9.28
N ALA A 181 6.41 6.35 -8.06
CA ALA A 181 6.21 7.10 -6.83
C ALA A 181 7.17 8.30 -6.72
N THR A 182 8.44 8.12 -7.08
CA THR A 182 9.44 9.20 -7.06
C THR A 182 9.13 10.27 -8.11
N CYS A 183 8.71 9.88 -9.31
CA CYS A 183 8.23 10.79 -10.34
C CYS A 183 6.97 11.54 -9.88
N THR A 184 6.03 10.88 -9.19
CA THR A 184 4.84 11.53 -8.63
C THR A 184 5.20 12.57 -7.58
N VAL A 185 6.16 12.29 -6.69
CA VAL A 185 6.66 13.29 -5.73
C VAL A 185 7.31 14.47 -6.45
N ALA A 186 8.14 14.21 -7.45
CA ALA A 186 8.78 15.28 -8.21
C ALA A 186 7.77 16.14 -8.98
N LEU A 187 6.75 15.52 -9.57
CA LEU A 187 5.67 16.17 -10.29
C LEU A 187 4.77 16.98 -9.34
N GLY A 188 4.42 16.41 -8.18
CA GLY A 188 3.67 17.11 -7.13
C GLY A 188 4.42 18.34 -6.62
N ALA A 189 5.72 18.21 -6.32
CA ALA A 189 6.57 19.34 -5.94
C ALA A 189 6.67 20.41 -7.05
N TRP A 190 6.69 20.00 -8.31
CA TRP A 190 6.65 20.92 -9.45
C TRP A 190 5.36 21.75 -9.50
N PHE A 191 4.20 21.12 -9.26
CA PHE A 191 2.91 21.79 -9.15
C PHE A 191 2.79 22.65 -7.89
N ALA A 192 3.32 22.19 -6.75
CA ALA A 192 3.29 22.92 -5.48
C ALA A 192 4.03 24.27 -5.56
N THR A 193 5.04 24.37 -6.42
CA THR A 193 5.81 25.60 -6.67
C THR A 193 5.46 26.28 -8.00
N ALA A 194 4.27 26.01 -8.55
CA ALA A 194 3.79 26.69 -9.76
C ALA A 194 3.59 28.20 -9.57
N ASP A 195 3.29 28.63 -8.34
CA ASP A 195 3.07 30.04 -7.96
C ASP A 195 4.34 30.90 -7.99
N LEU A 196 5.52 30.29 -7.85
CA LEU A 196 6.81 31.00 -7.85
C LEU A 196 7.39 31.22 -9.26
N ARG A 197 6.67 30.85 -10.32
CA ARG A 197 7.17 30.89 -11.69
C ARG A 197 6.64 32.11 -12.46
N PRO A 198 7.37 32.57 -13.50
CA PRO A 198 6.88 33.65 -14.35
C PRO A 198 5.49 33.35 -14.93
N ARG A 199 4.60 34.34 -14.85
CA ARG A 199 3.17 34.27 -15.24
C ARG A 199 2.94 33.97 -16.74
N SER A 200 3.99 34.01 -17.56
CA SER A 200 3.96 33.66 -18.98
C SER A 200 4.09 32.15 -19.25
N THR A 201 4.40 31.34 -18.23
CA THR A 201 4.69 29.91 -18.41
C THR A 201 3.43 29.07 -18.22
N PHE A 202 3.28 27.98 -18.98
CA PHE A 202 2.25 26.95 -18.77
C PHE A 202 2.11 26.54 -17.30
N ALA A 203 3.24 26.38 -16.61
CA ALA A 203 3.27 26.01 -15.20
C ALA A 203 2.51 27.00 -14.28
N SER A 204 2.47 28.31 -14.59
CA SER A 204 1.75 29.30 -13.78
C SER A 204 0.23 29.18 -13.88
N ALA A 205 -0.30 28.47 -14.88
CA ALA A 205 -1.73 28.16 -14.98
C ALA A 205 -2.20 27.22 -13.85
N PHE A 206 -1.26 26.48 -13.25
CA PHE A 206 -1.49 25.53 -12.15
C PHE A 206 -1.16 26.14 -10.78
N ALA A 207 -0.84 27.44 -10.72
CA ALA A 207 -0.61 28.12 -9.46
C ALA A 207 -1.89 28.10 -8.60
N PRO A 208 -1.83 27.65 -7.33
CA PRO A 208 -2.99 27.67 -6.46
C PRO A 208 -3.48 29.10 -6.20
N GLN A 209 -4.80 29.27 -6.16
CA GLN A 209 -5.42 30.57 -5.89
C GLN A 209 -5.38 30.90 -4.39
N HIS A 210 -5.56 32.18 -4.04
CA HIS A 210 -5.60 32.61 -2.63
C HIS A 210 -6.78 31.93 -1.92
N GLY A 211 -6.49 31.23 -0.81
CA GLY A 211 -7.49 30.47 -0.04
C GLY A 211 -7.61 28.99 -0.39
N GLU A 212 -7.01 28.51 -1.49
CA GLU A 212 -6.97 27.07 -1.83
C GLU A 212 -5.86 26.31 -1.10
N VAL A 213 -4.92 27.04 -0.51
CA VAL A 213 -3.74 26.51 0.15
C VAL A 213 -3.99 26.42 1.65
N ALA A 214 -4.00 25.21 2.19
CA ALA A 214 -4.09 24.98 3.62
C ALA A 214 -2.69 24.75 4.19
N GLU A 215 -2.29 25.61 5.13
CA GLU A 215 -1.05 25.43 5.88
C GLU A 215 -1.26 24.42 7.01
N ILE A 216 -0.31 23.49 7.13
CA ILE A 216 -0.38 22.46 8.15
C ILE A 216 -0.01 23.08 9.51
N ASN A 217 -0.92 22.94 10.47
CA ASN A 217 -0.73 23.35 11.86
C ASN A 217 -0.59 22.12 12.78
N GLY A 218 -0.04 22.32 13.99
CA GLY A 218 0.14 21.22 14.95
C GLY A 218 -1.16 20.48 15.32
N ALA A 219 -2.29 21.20 15.37
CA ALA A 219 -3.61 20.60 15.59
C ALA A 219 -4.04 19.68 14.42
N LEU A 220 -3.71 20.05 13.17
CA LEU A 220 -4.00 19.23 12.00
C LEU A 220 -3.14 17.94 12.01
N VAL A 221 -1.89 18.02 12.47
CA VAL A 221 -1.02 16.85 12.65
C VAL A 221 -1.63 15.88 13.67
N ALA A 222 -2.03 16.38 14.84
CA ALA A 222 -2.69 15.56 15.86
C ALA A 222 -4.02 14.97 15.35
N GLY A 223 -4.84 15.80 14.69
CA GLY A 223 -6.11 15.37 14.10
C GLY A 223 -5.93 14.28 13.05
N PHE A 224 -4.91 14.39 12.19
CA PHE A 224 -4.58 13.36 11.21
C PHE A 224 -4.18 12.03 11.87
N CYS A 225 -3.39 12.07 12.95
CA CYS A 225 -2.99 10.86 13.68
C CYS A 225 -4.17 10.20 14.39
N CYS A 226 -4.94 10.96 15.18
CA CYS A 226 -6.06 10.44 15.94
C CYS A 226 -7.21 9.99 15.04
N GLY A 227 -7.55 10.81 14.04
CA GLY A 227 -8.57 10.49 13.04
C GLY A 227 -8.18 9.30 12.17
N GLY A 228 -6.92 9.25 11.71
CA GLY A 228 -6.40 8.11 10.97
C GLY A 228 -6.47 6.80 11.77
N SER A 229 -6.03 6.82 13.04
CA SER A 229 -6.15 5.68 13.94
C SER A 229 -7.60 5.23 14.13
N LEU A 230 -8.52 6.17 14.36
CA LEU A 230 -9.94 5.85 14.53
C LEU A 230 -10.53 5.22 13.27
N VAL A 231 -10.25 5.79 12.09
CA VAL A 231 -10.70 5.26 10.81
C VAL A 231 -10.12 3.87 10.57
N LEU A 232 -8.83 3.63 10.84
CA LEU A 232 -8.22 2.31 10.68
C LEU A 232 -8.87 1.24 11.57
N VAL A 233 -9.15 1.55 12.83
CA VAL A 233 -9.83 0.60 13.75
C VAL A 233 -11.25 0.32 13.26
N ILE A 234 -11.99 1.35 12.87
CA ILE A 234 -13.34 1.19 12.32
C ILE A 234 -13.30 0.34 11.04
N LEU A 235 -12.34 0.61 10.15
CA LEU A 235 -12.15 -0.14 8.91
C LEU A 235 -11.79 -1.60 9.18
N PHE A 236 -10.99 -1.88 10.21
CA PHE A 236 -10.63 -3.25 10.59
C PHE A 236 -11.85 -4.11 10.93
N PHE A 237 -12.78 -3.59 11.72
CA PHE A 237 -13.98 -4.33 12.12
C PHE A 237 -15.08 -4.37 11.04
N LEU A 238 -15.13 -3.37 10.16
CA LEU A 238 -16.23 -3.16 9.22
C LEU A 238 -15.77 -3.19 7.74
N ILE A 239 -14.66 -3.86 7.44
CA ILE A 239 -14.02 -3.84 6.11
C ILE A 239 -14.98 -4.24 4.98
N ALA A 240 -15.84 -5.24 5.21
CA ALA A 240 -16.81 -5.74 4.23
C ALA A 240 -17.79 -4.67 3.72
N TYR A 241 -18.11 -3.66 4.53
CA TYR A 241 -19.03 -2.57 4.16
C TYR A 241 -18.28 -1.28 3.83
N LEU A 242 -17.25 -0.94 4.62
CA LEU A 242 -16.55 0.32 4.50
C LEU A 242 -15.63 0.37 3.28
N VAL A 243 -15.21 -0.77 2.71
CA VAL A 243 -14.40 -0.77 1.48
C VAL A 243 -15.15 -0.09 0.33
N TYR A 244 -16.47 -0.28 0.21
CA TYR A 244 -17.29 0.39 -0.80
C TYR A 244 -17.41 1.90 -0.55
N VAL A 245 -17.48 2.32 0.71
CA VAL A 245 -17.46 3.75 1.08
C VAL A 245 -16.13 4.39 0.66
N VAL A 246 -15.01 3.73 0.94
CA VAL A 246 -13.68 4.17 0.51
C VAL A 246 -13.60 4.26 -1.01
N ILE A 247 -14.12 3.28 -1.76
CA ILE A 247 -14.15 3.29 -3.22
C ILE A 247 -14.94 4.50 -3.74
N ILE A 248 -16.10 4.79 -3.16
CA ILE A 248 -16.92 5.96 -3.53
C ILE A 248 -16.15 7.26 -3.23
N CYS A 249 -15.55 7.39 -2.04
CA CYS A 249 -14.73 8.55 -1.69
C CYS A 249 -13.54 8.73 -2.63
N PHE A 250 -12.88 7.63 -3.03
CA PHE A 250 -11.77 7.65 -3.97
C PHE A 250 -12.23 8.07 -5.38
N ALA A 251 -13.36 7.57 -5.85
CA ALA A 251 -13.95 7.97 -7.13
C ALA A 251 -14.34 9.46 -7.15
N LEU A 252 -14.98 9.95 -6.09
CA LEU A 252 -15.34 11.36 -5.94
C LEU A 252 -14.09 12.24 -5.86
N GLY A 253 -13.09 11.84 -5.07
CA GLY A 253 -11.80 12.51 -4.98
C GLY A 253 -11.10 12.58 -6.32
N GLY A 254 -11.02 11.46 -7.04
CA GLY A 254 -10.45 11.38 -8.39
C GLY A 254 -11.17 12.30 -9.38
N PHE A 255 -12.50 12.27 -9.39
CA PHE A 255 -13.32 13.13 -10.24
C PHE A 255 -13.01 14.61 -10.00
N THR A 256 -12.99 15.06 -8.74
CA THR A 256 -12.67 16.46 -8.42
C THR A 256 -11.25 16.85 -8.84
N CYS A 257 -10.27 15.96 -8.69
CA CYS A 257 -8.89 16.20 -9.11
C CYS A 257 -8.80 16.40 -10.63
N PHE A 258 -9.41 15.51 -11.42
CA PHE A 258 -9.36 15.61 -12.88
C PHE A 258 -10.14 16.81 -13.42
N VAL A 259 -11.27 17.17 -12.81
CA VAL A 259 -11.99 18.40 -13.17
C VAL A 259 -11.10 19.62 -12.94
N GLN A 260 -10.41 19.70 -11.82
CA GLN A 260 -9.51 20.82 -11.52
C GLN A 260 -8.29 20.87 -12.46
N PHE A 261 -7.61 19.74 -12.70
CA PHE A 261 -6.48 19.71 -13.64
C PHE A 261 -6.93 20.02 -15.07
N GLY A 262 -8.08 19.48 -15.49
CA GLY A 262 -8.68 19.74 -16.79
C GLY A 262 -9.09 21.20 -16.94
N SER A 263 -9.67 21.82 -15.91
CA SER A 263 -10.06 23.23 -15.97
C SER A 263 -8.85 24.16 -15.98
N MET A 264 -7.78 23.85 -15.22
CA MET A 264 -6.50 24.56 -15.30
C MET A 264 -5.88 24.49 -16.70
N PHE A 265 -5.89 23.31 -17.31
CA PHE A 265 -5.41 23.13 -18.68
C PHE A 265 -6.23 23.92 -19.71
N LEU A 266 -7.56 23.85 -19.61
CA LEU A 266 -8.47 24.57 -20.51
C LEU A 266 -8.34 26.09 -20.37
N ARG A 267 -8.13 26.62 -19.15
CA ARG A 267 -7.89 28.05 -18.91
C ARG A 267 -6.59 28.55 -19.54
N TYR A 268 -5.61 27.66 -19.75
CA TYR A 268 -4.38 27.97 -20.45
C TYR A 268 -4.58 27.96 -21.98
N VAL A 269 -5.13 26.87 -22.52
CA VAL A 269 -5.30 26.68 -23.98
C VAL A 269 -6.34 27.64 -24.56
N ALA A 270 -7.44 27.86 -23.83
CA ALA A 270 -8.55 28.71 -24.24
C ALA A 270 -8.86 29.76 -23.15
N PRO A 271 -8.16 30.91 -23.13
CA PRO A 271 -8.35 31.93 -22.09
C PRO A 271 -9.77 32.52 -22.03
N GLY A 272 -10.55 32.41 -23.12
CA GLY A 272 -11.98 32.75 -23.14
C GLY A 272 -12.87 31.84 -22.26
N SER A 273 -12.35 30.70 -21.82
CA SER A 273 -13.03 29.74 -20.93
C SER A 273 -13.06 30.17 -19.45
N LYS A 274 -12.39 31.29 -19.11
CA LYS A 274 -12.40 31.89 -17.76
C LYS A 274 -13.71 32.61 -17.41
N ARG A 275 -14.68 32.66 -18.32
CA ARG A 275 -15.98 33.31 -18.04
C ARG A 275 -16.70 32.55 -16.93
N GLU A 276 -17.12 33.30 -15.92
CA GLU A 276 -17.91 32.81 -14.81
C GLU A 276 -19.36 32.64 -15.27
N ILE A 277 -19.95 31.47 -15.01
CA ILE A 277 -21.36 31.19 -15.33
C ILE A 277 -22.22 31.43 -14.10
N LEU A 278 -21.77 30.96 -12.93
CA LEU A 278 -22.52 31.01 -11.69
C LEU A 278 -21.57 31.28 -10.51
N ALA A 279 -21.84 32.34 -9.76
CA ALA A 279 -21.13 32.66 -8.53
C ALA A 279 -22.02 32.34 -7.32
N MET A 280 -21.68 31.29 -6.58
CA MET A 280 -22.27 30.94 -5.29
C MET A 280 -21.33 31.39 -4.15
N PRO A 281 -21.83 31.61 -2.93
CA PRO A 281 -21.02 32.12 -1.80
C PRO A 281 -19.75 31.30 -1.48
N SER A 282 -19.72 30.02 -1.88
CA SER A 282 -18.60 29.10 -1.61
C SER A 282 -18.01 28.45 -2.87
N CYS A 283 -18.52 28.76 -4.06
CA CYS A 283 -18.09 28.11 -5.31
C CYS A 283 -18.37 29.00 -6.53
N VAL A 284 -17.33 29.29 -7.32
CA VAL A 284 -17.46 29.98 -8.60
C VAL A 284 -17.33 28.94 -9.71
N LEU A 285 -18.40 28.72 -10.47
CA LEU A 285 -18.42 27.76 -11.56
C LEU A 285 -18.01 28.45 -12.87
N THR A 286 -16.91 27.98 -13.47
CA THR A 286 -16.40 28.50 -14.76
C THR A 286 -16.74 27.57 -15.92
N ILE A 287 -16.77 28.11 -17.16
CA ILE A 287 -16.96 27.29 -18.38
C ILE A 287 -15.91 26.17 -18.46
N SER A 288 -14.67 26.46 -18.05
CA SER A 288 -13.59 25.46 -18.02
C SER A 288 -13.89 24.27 -17.11
N ASP A 289 -14.58 24.48 -15.99
CA ASP A 289 -14.95 23.38 -15.08
C ASP A 289 -16.04 22.51 -15.72
N LEU A 290 -17.04 23.12 -16.36
CA LEU A 290 -18.13 22.40 -17.03
C LEU A 290 -17.63 21.52 -18.18
N VAL A 291 -16.71 22.04 -19.00
CA VAL A 291 -16.10 21.27 -20.10
C VAL A 291 -15.24 20.13 -19.56
N ALA A 292 -14.56 20.33 -18.42
CA ALA A 292 -13.73 19.30 -17.79
C ALA A 292 -14.53 18.17 -17.11
N VAL A 293 -15.81 18.38 -16.79
CA VAL A 293 -16.67 17.37 -16.14
C VAL A 293 -16.80 16.10 -16.98
N VAL A 294 -17.10 16.21 -18.27
CA VAL A 294 -17.36 15.05 -19.15
C VAL A 294 -16.15 14.12 -19.24
N PRO A 295 -14.94 14.56 -19.61
CA PRO A 295 -13.78 13.67 -19.69
C PRO A 295 -13.39 13.09 -18.33
N SER A 296 -13.56 13.87 -17.24
CA SER A 296 -13.29 13.41 -15.88
C SER A 296 -14.26 12.31 -15.43
N ALA A 297 -15.55 12.47 -15.74
CA ALA A 297 -16.58 11.47 -15.45
C ALA A 297 -16.33 10.18 -16.23
N VAL A 298 -16.00 10.27 -17.53
CA VAL A 298 -15.68 9.10 -18.36
C VAL A 298 -14.51 8.32 -17.77
N LEU A 299 -13.43 9.00 -17.39
CA LEU A 299 -12.24 8.34 -16.83
C LEU A 299 -12.54 7.62 -15.51
N VAL A 300 -13.25 8.28 -14.59
CA VAL A 300 -13.55 7.70 -13.27
C VAL A 300 -14.58 6.58 -13.37
N VAL A 301 -15.63 6.74 -14.19
CA VAL A 301 -16.63 5.69 -14.41
C VAL A 301 -16.00 4.47 -15.09
N ALA A 302 -15.11 4.68 -16.07
CA ALA A 302 -14.34 3.61 -16.69
C ALA A 302 -13.54 2.81 -15.65
N TRP A 303 -12.86 3.51 -14.72
CA TRP A 303 -12.18 2.84 -13.61
C TRP A 303 -13.15 2.07 -12.72
N VAL A 304 -14.27 2.68 -12.29
CA VAL A 304 -15.25 2.02 -11.41
C VAL A 304 -15.83 0.75 -12.04
N VAL A 305 -16.09 0.76 -13.35
CA VAL A 305 -16.64 -0.38 -14.09
C VAL A 305 -15.59 -1.49 -14.23
N TRP A 306 -14.36 -1.13 -14.60
CA TRP A 306 -13.30 -2.11 -14.86
C TRP A 306 -12.48 -2.50 -13.63
N ARG A 307 -12.71 -1.92 -12.45
CA ARG A 307 -11.85 -2.06 -11.26
C ARG A 307 -11.45 -3.49 -10.86
N ASN A 308 -12.30 -4.48 -11.16
CA ASN A 308 -12.05 -5.90 -10.83
C ASN A 308 -11.21 -6.64 -11.86
N GLU A 309 -10.95 -6.01 -13.01
CA GLU A 309 -10.18 -6.57 -14.10
C GLU A 309 -8.67 -6.37 -13.91
N THR A 310 -7.88 -7.31 -14.42
CA THR A 310 -6.42 -7.31 -14.29
C THR A 310 -5.73 -6.12 -14.96
N TYR A 311 -6.39 -5.45 -15.90
CA TYR A 311 -5.88 -4.28 -16.63
C TYR A 311 -6.37 -2.93 -16.07
N ALA A 312 -7.07 -2.91 -14.93
CA ALA A 312 -7.63 -1.68 -14.35
C ALA A 312 -6.62 -0.84 -13.54
N TRP A 313 -5.49 -1.44 -13.16
CA TRP A 313 -4.45 -0.80 -12.35
C TRP A 313 -3.91 0.52 -12.94
N PRO A 314 -3.74 0.73 -14.27
CA PRO A 314 -3.22 2.00 -14.79
C PRO A 314 -4.19 3.15 -14.53
N LEU A 315 -5.51 2.90 -14.59
CA LEU A 315 -6.51 3.92 -14.29
C LEU A 315 -6.51 4.26 -12.80
N GLN A 316 -6.36 3.26 -11.93
CA GLN A 316 -6.22 3.47 -10.49
C GLN A 316 -4.99 4.33 -10.16
N ASP A 317 -3.83 3.94 -10.69
CA ASP A 317 -2.58 4.64 -10.50
C ASP A 317 -2.64 6.07 -11.07
N LEU A 318 -3.32 6.27 -12.20
CA LEU A 318 -3.55 7.60 -12.77
C LEU A 318 -4.39 8.49 -11.84
N ILE A 319 -5.48 7.95 -11.26
CA ILE A 319 -6.27 8.66 -10.23
C ILE A 319 -5.38 8.98 -9.02
N GLY A 320 -4.58 8.01 -8.57
CA GLY A 320 -3.63 8.15 -7.46
C GLY A 320 -2.60 9.27 -7.69
N ILE A 321 -2.00 9.34 -8.88
CA ILE A 321 -1.06 10.41 -9.26
C ILE A 321 -1.74 11.77 -9.18
N GLY A 322 -2.95 11.90 -9.73
CA GLY A 322 -3.74 13.12 -9.66
C GLY A 322 -4.01 13.55 -8.22
N PHE A 323 -4.46 12.63 -7.38
CA PHE A 323 -4.74 12.86 -5.97
C PHE A 323 -3.48 13.31 -5.19
N LEU A 324 -2.36 12.61 -5.36
CA LEU A 324 -1.09 12.93 -4.69
C LEU A 324 -0.50 14.27 -5.14
N CYS A 325 -0.61 14.61 -6.43
CA CYS A 325 -0.21 15.93 -6.93
C CYS A 325 -1.10 17.03 -6.36
N MET A 326 -2.42 16.78 -6.26
CA MET A 326 -3.38 17.72 -5.71
C MET A 326 -3.17 17.96 -4.21
N ILE A 327 -2.85 16.91 -3.44
CA ILE A 327 -2.43 17.00 -2.03
C ILE A 327 -1.22 17.92 -1.90
N GLN A 328 -0.15 17.67 -2.67
CA GLN A 328 1.07 18.49 -2.59
C GLN A 328 0.86 19.93 -3.04
N ARG A 329 -0.10 20.18 -3.95
CA ARG A 329 -0.47 21.53 -4.40
C ARG A 329 -1.21 22.33 -3.32
N THR A 330 -2.12 21.68 -2.60
CA THR A 330 -3.04 22.34 -1.66
C THR A 330 -2.57 22.35 -0.22
N LEU A 331 -1.91 21.29 0.25
CA LEU A 331 -1.33 21.25 1.58
C LEU A 331 0.10 21.77 1.54
N ARG A 332 0.41 22.75 2.41
CA ARG A 332 1.76 23.30 2.53
C ARG A 332 2.28 23.19 3.95
N LEU A 333 3.54 22.80 4.06
CA LEU A 333 4.28 22.88 5.30
C LEU A 333 4.86 24.29 5.42
N PRO A 334 4.57 25.03 6.49
CA PRO A 334 5.10 26.38 6.66
C PRO A 334 6.60 26.36 7.03
N ASN A 335 7.00 25.39 7.87
CA ASN A 335 8.31 25.34 8.52
C ASN A 335 8.84 23.89 8.57
N MET A 336 10.18 23.70 8.58
CA MET A 336 10.78 22.37 8.78
C MET A 336 10.48 21.79 10.18
N ARG A 337 10.20 22.61 11.20
CA ARG A 337 9.71 22.15 12.52
C ARG A 337 8.46 21.29 12.43
N LEU A 338 7.46 21.76 11.68
CA LEU A 338 6.21 21.03 11.51
C LEU A 338 6.41 19.81 10.61
N ALA A 339 7.29 19.91 9.60
CA ALA A 339 7.65 18.76 8.78
C ALA A 339 8.30 17.63 9.59
N THR A 340 9.26 17.97 10.44
CA THR A 340 9.97 17.01 11.31
C THR A 340 9.05 16.43 12.39
N LEU A 341 8.15 17.24 12.96
CA LEU A 341 7.10 16.74 13.85
C LEU A 341 6.16 15.76 13.14
N LEU A 342 5.60 16.13 11.97
CA LEU A 342 4.67 15.31 11.22
C LEU A 342 5.31 13.97 10.81
N LEU A 343 6.48 14.00 10.16
CA LEU A 343 7.19 12.80 9.73
C LEU A 343 7.67 11.96 10.92
N GLY A 344 8.08 12.60 12.02
CA GLY A 344 8.48 11.91 13.25
C GLY A 344 7.31 11.17 13.92
N VAL A 345 6.14 11.79 14.03
CA VAL A 345 4.94 11.10 14.57
C VAL A 345 4.50 9.97 13.64
N MET A 346 4.51 10.20 12.32
CA MET A 346 4.14 9.20 11.32
C MET A 346 5.09 8.00 11.28
N PHE A 347 6.38 8.22 11.55
CA PHE A 347 7.36 7.15 11.73
C PHE A 347 6.95 6.19 12.86
N PHE A 348 6.59 6.71 14.03
CA PHE A 348 6.14 5.88 15.15
C PHE A 348 4.76 5.28 14.91
N TYR A 349 3.87 6.01 14.23
CA TYR A 349 2.54 5.54 13.84
C TYR A 349 2.63 4.27 12.98
N ASP A 350 3.48 4.28 11.96
CA ASP A 350 3.65 3.13 11.05
C ASP A 350 4.22 1.91 11.78
N ILE A 351 5.24 2.10 12.64
CA ILE A 351 5.79 1.03 13.50
C ILE A 351 4.70 0.43 14.41
N PHE A 352 3.88 1.27 15.03
CA PHE A 352 2.79 0.83 15.90
C PHE A 352 1.79 -0.04 15.13
N TRP A 353 1.29 0.45 13.99
CA TRP A 353 0.25 -0.24 13.24
C TRP A 353 0.73 -1.50 12.50
N VAL A 354 2.01 -1.58 12.14
CA VAL A 354 2.58 -2.76 11.49
C VAL A 354 3.00 -3.82 12.51
N PHE A 355 3.76 -3.46 13.56
CA PHE A 355 4.35 -4.43 14.49
C PHE A 355 3.62 -4.59 15.82
N LEU A 356 3.00 -3.53 16.35
CA LEU A 356 2.37 -3.59 17.67
C LEU A 356 0.88 -3.97 17.58
N SER A 357 0.21 -3.67 16.46
CA SER A 357 -1.20 -4.03 16.27
C SER A 357 -1.51 -5.54 16.33
N PRO A 358 -0.65 -6.48 15.84
CA PRO A 358 -0.89 -7.91 16.00
C PRO A 358 -0.94 -8.36 17.46
N LEU A 359 -0.20 -7.70 18.35
CA LEU A 359 -0.18 -8.04 19.78
C LEU A 359 -1.49 -7.64 20.49
N LEU A 360 -2.24 -6.69 19.93
CA LEU A 360 -3.52 -6.22 20.47
C LEU A 360 -4.73 -6.89 19.82
N PHE A 361 -4.67 -7.17 18.51
CA PHE A 361 -5.81 -7.63 17.71
C PHE A 361 -5.63 -9.03 17.09
N GLY A 362 -4.52 -9.72 17.37
CA GLY A 362 -4.21 -11.07 16.85
C GLY A 362 -3.76 -11.12 15.38
N THR A 363 -3.98 -10.05 14.60
CA THR A 363 -3.47 -9.87 13.23
C THR A 363 -3.06 -8.41 12.99
N SER A 364 -2.18 -8.16 12.02
CA SER A 364 -1.79 -6.80 11.68
C SER A 364 -2.94 -6.07 10.98
N VAL A 365 -3.49 -5.06 11.66
CA VAL A 365 -4.61 -4.25 11.17
C VAL A 365 -4.30 -3.63 9.81
N MET A 366 -3.09 -3.08 9.65
CA MET A 366 -2.67 -2.42 8.41
C MET A 366 -2.60 -3.38 7.21
N VAL A 367 -2.16 -4.63 7.42
CA VAL A 367 -2.08 -5.63 6.33
C VAL A 367 -3.47 -6.14 5.98
N HIS A 368 -4.33 -6.36 6.98
CA HIS A 368 -5.71 -6.79 6.77
C HIS A 368 -6.52 -5.74 6.00
N VAL A 369 -6.36 -4.47 6.37
CA VAL A 369 -6.98 -3.33 5.70
C VAL A 369 -6.43 -3.13 4.28
N ALA A 370 -5.11 -3.23 4.08
CA ALA A 370 -4.51 -3.05 2.76
C ALA A 370 -4.97 -4.11 1.75
N LYS A 371 -5.28 -5.34 2.23
CA LYS A 371 -5.82 -6.43 1.41
C LYS A 371 -7.36 -6.42 1.33
N GLY A 372 -8.02 -5.43 1.93
CA GLY A 372 -9.47 -5.25 1.92
C GLY A 372 -10.26 -6.42 2.48
N GLY A 373 -9.70 -7.13 3.46
CA GLY A 373 -10.39 -8.23 4.15
C GLY A 373 -10.64 -9.49 3.32
N GLY A 374 -10.18 -9.55 2.06
CA GLY A 374 -10.42 -10.69 1.16
C GLY A 374 -11.55 -10.47 0.16
N THR A 375 -12.46 -9.52 0.39
CA THR A 375 -13.62 -9.27 -0.48
C THR A 375 -13.31 -8.42 -1.70
N GLU A 376 -12.53 -7.35 -1.53
CA GLU A 376 -12.30 -6.31 -2.54
C GLU A 376 -10.90 -5.69 -2.34
N VAL A 377 -10.29 -5.17 -3.40
CA VAL A 377 -8.96 -4.54 -3.29
C VAL A 377 -9.10 -3.06 -2.92
N MET A 378 -8.33 -2.61 -1.93
CA MET A 378 -8.34 -1.22 -1.47
C MET A 378 -7.72 -0.28 -2.54
N PRO A 379 -8.41 0.79 -2.96
CA PRO A 379 -7.94 1.65 -4.06
C PRO A 379 -6.85 2.66 -3.65
N MET A 380 -6.53 2.78 -2.36
CA MET A 380 -5.60 3.78 -1.81
C MET A 380 -4.11 3.37 -1.88
N LEU A 381 -3.75 2.58 -2.89
CA LEU A 381 -2.44 1.97 -3.09
C LEU A 381 -2.05 2.11 -4.56
N PHE A 382 -0.78 2.39 -4.82
CA PHE A 382 -0.20 2.15 -6.14
C PHE A 382 0.02 0.66 -6.32
N ARG A 383 -0.34 0.15 -7.51
CA ARG A 383 -0.22 -1.28 -7.81
C ARG A 383 0.33 -1.49 -9.21
N ILE A 384 1.43 -2.24 -9.27
CA ILE A 384 1.96 -2.75 -10.53
C ILE A 384 1.89 -4.27 -10.48
N PRO A 385 1.24 -4.93 -11.47
CA PRO A 385 1.25 -6.39 -11.53
C PRO A 385 2.70 -6.89 -11.63
N ALA A 386 3.02 -8.00 -10.96
CA ALA A 386 4.34 -8.59 -11.16
C ALA A 386 4.50 -9.04 -12.61
N ILE A 387 5.66 -8.76 -13.17
CA ILE A 387 6.05 -9.28 -14.47
C ILE A 387 6.43 -10.74 -14.22
N GLY A 388 5.78 -11.70 -14.90
CA GLY A 388 6.09 -13.13 -14.78
C GLY A 388 5.42 -13.90 -13.63
N ASP A 389 4.77 -13.22 -12.68
CA ASP A 389 4.02 -13.85 -11.59
C ASP A 389 2.53 -13.46 -11.64
N PRO A 390 1.60 -14.42 -11.88
CA PRO A 390 0.17 -14.13 -11.97
C PRO A 390 -0.48 -13.72 -10.64
N PHE A 391 0.17 -13.98 -9.51
CA PHE A 391 -0.48 -13.97 -8.20
C PHE A 391 0.00 -12.84 -7.27
N GLY A 392 1.07 -12.14 -7.65
CA GLY A 392 1.72 -11.13 -6.83
C GLY A 392 1.93 -9.81 -7.55
N GLY A 393 2.13 -8.73 -6.79
CA GLY A 393 2.55 -7.43 -7.32
C GLY A 393 2.95 -6.53 -6.16
N PRO A 394 4.03 -5.74 -6.30
CA PRO A 394 4.39 -4.75 -5.28
C PRO A 394 3.28 -3.73 -5.12
N MET A 395 3.02 -3.35 -3.88
CA MET A 395 2.03 -2.34 -3.50
C MET A 395 2.70 -1.26 -2.67
N LEU A 396 2.29 0.00 -2.84
CA LEU A 396 2.79 1.12 -2.06
C LEU A 396 1.63 2.03 -1.64
N GLY A 397 1.56 2.37 -0.35
CA GLY A 397 0.51 3.23 0.19
C GLY A 397 0.64 4.67 -0.29
N PHE A 398 -0.49 5.32 -0.57
CA PHE A 398 -0.48 6.75 -0.90
C PHE A 398 0.04 7.61 0.27
N GLY A 399 -0.14 7.18 1.51
CA GLY A 399 0.42 7.87 2.70
C GLY A 399 1.95 7.97 2.66
N ASP A 400 2.62 6.90 2.22
CA ASP A 400 4.09 6.81 2.15
C ASP A 400 4.68 7.72 1.06
N VAL A 401 3.85 8.12 0.08
CA VAL A 401 4.22 9.04 -0.99
C VAL A 401 3.81 10.48 -0.66
N ALA A 402 2.60 10.66 -0.10
CA ALA A 402 2.03 11.95 0.23
C ALA A 402 2.85 12.70 1.29
N LEU A 403 3.15 12.04 2.42
CA LEU A 403 3.76 12.71 3.57
C LEU A 403 5.20 13.15 3.28
N PRO A 404 6.09 12.30 2.74
CA PRO A 404 7.41 12.75 2.30
C PRO A 404 7.32 13.72 1.12
N GLY A 405 6.33 13.56 0.23
CA GLY A 405 6.10 14.49 -0.89
C GLY A 405 5.81 15.92 -0.46
N LEU A 406 5.05 16.12 0.63
CA LEU A 406 4.84 17.44 1.22
C LEU A 406 6.16 18.06 1.72
N PHE A 407 7.02 17.25 2.34
CA PHE A 407 8.33 17.70 2.79
C PHE A 407 9.26 18.06 1.62
N LEU A 408 9.30 17.24 0.56
CA LEU A 408 10.09 17.57 -0.64
C LEU A 408 9.53 18.79 -1.38
N SER A 409 8.21 18.99 -1.40
CA SER A 409 7.57 20.20 -1.92
C SER A 409 8.01 21.45 -1.16
N TYR A 410 8.09 21.37 0.17
CA TYR A 410 8.64 22.44 1.01
C TYR A 410 10.11 22.74 0.67
N LEU A 411 10.97 21.72 0.56
CA LEU A 411 12.38 21.90 0.19
C LEU A 411 12.54 22.51 -1.20
N ARG A 412 11.73 22.07 -2.17
CA ARG A 412 11.71 22.63 -3.52
C ARG A 412 11.36 24.11 -3.52
N ARG A 413 10.35 24.49 -2.73
CA ARG A 413 9.94 25.89 -2.56
C ARG A 413 11.07 26.71 -1.94
N PHE A 414 11.69 26.19 -0.88
CA PHE A 414 12.82 26.84 -0.21
C PHE A 414 13.99 27.08 -1.17
N ASP A 415 14.34 26.08 -2.00
CA ASP A 415 15.39 26.19 -3.01
C ASP A 415 15.12 27.31 -4.02
N ILE A 416 13.89 27.40 -4.54
CA ILE A 416 13.51 28.44 -5.52
C ILE A 416 13.60 29.83 -4.89
N LEU A 417 13.08 30.00 -3.67
CA LEU A 417 13.08 31.29 -2.96
C LEU A 417 14.50 31.78 -2.64
N HIS A 418 15.43 30.87 -2.35
CA HIS A 418 16.84 31.18 -2.09
C HIS A 418 17.72 31.09 -3.35
N LEU A 419 17.11 31.04 -4.54
CA LEU A 419 17.79 30.98 -5.85
C LEU A 419 18.83 29.85 -5.95
N LYS A 420 18.60 28.73 -5.25
CA LYS A 420 19.48 27.56 -5.27
C LYS A 420 19.20 26.73 -6.54
N PRO A 421 20.24 26.33 -7.29
CA PRO A 421 20.07 25.46 -8.45
C PRO A 421 19.51 24.11 -8.02
N VAL A 422 18.69 23.46 -8.86
CA VAL A 422 17.97 22.21 -8.51
C VAL A 422 18.91 21.12 -7.95
N MET A 423 20.05 20.89 -8.60
CA MET A 423 21.03 19.87 -8.20
C MET A 423 21.91 20.28 -7.02
N ARG A 424 22.06 21.60 -6.77
CA ARG A 424 22.85 22.13 -5.65
C ARG A 424 21.98 22.53 -4.46
N GLY A 425 20.66 22.51 -4.59
CA GLY A 425 19.68 22.78 -3.55
C GLY A 425 19.54 21.63 -2.54
N TYR A 426 18.39 21.57 -1.89
CA TYR A 426 17.98 20.49 -0.99
C TYR A 426 17.09 19.47 -1.70
N PHE A 427 16.28 19.90 -2.67
CA PHE A 427 15.28 19.06 -3.32
C PHE A 427 15.89 17.85 -4.03
N ALA A 428 16.84 18.03 -4.96
CA ALA A 428 17.36 16.90 -5.73
C ALA A 428 18.14 15.88 -4.89
N PRO A 429 19.06 16.29 -3.96
CA PRO A 429 19.71 15.34 -3.07
C PRO A 429 18.71 14.54 -2.22
N VAL A 430 17.70 15.21 -1.65
CA VAL A 430 16.70 14.55 -0.80
C VAL A 430 15.75 13.67 -1.62
N LEU A 431 15.45 14.02 -2.88
CA LEU A 431 14.70 13.18 -3.81
C LEU A 431 15.44 11.88 -4.14
N VAL A 432 16.76 11.94 -4.34
CA VAL A 432 17.59 10.75 -4.52
C VAL A 432 17.59 9.90 -3.24
N CYS A 433 17.71 10.51 -2.07
CA CYS A 433 17.64 9.76 -0.81
C CYS A 433 16.25 9.17 -0.55
N TYR A 434 15.17 9.83 -0.96
CA TYR A 434 13.81 9.27 -0.93
C TYR A 434 13.70 8.02 -1.81
N PHE A 435 14.22 8.07 -3.04
CA PHE A 435 14.28 6.91 -3.95
C PHE A 435 15.08 5.75 -3.33
N ILE A 436 16.23 6.02 -2.72
CA ILE A 436 17.03 5.03 -2.00
C ILE A 436 16.26 4.47 -0.79
N GLY A 437 15.54 5.32 -0.05
CA GLY A 437 14.71 4.90 1.08
C GLY A 437 13.59 3.93 0.67
N LEU A 438 12.96 4.16 -0.48
CA LEU A 438 11.99 3.22 -1.05
C LEU A 438 12.65 1.89 -1.46
N ILE A 439 13.82 1.91 -2.11
CA ILE A 439 14.57 0.67 -2.42
C ILE A 439 14.86 -0.12 -1.14
N MET A 440 15.31 0.56 -0.07
CA MET A 440 15.58 -0.07 1.22
C MET A 440 14.33 -0.67 1.85
N ALA A 441 13.17 -0.01 1.74
CA ALA A 441 11.90 -0.53 2.22
C ALA A 441 11.48 -1.81 1.46
N PHE A 442 11.57 -1.79 0.13
CA PHE A 442 11.27 -2.98 -0.69
C PHE A 442 12.26 -4.12 -0.46
N PHE A 443 13.55 -3.82 -0.33
CA PHE A 443 14.56 -4.80 0.02
C PHE A 443 14.30 -5.43 1.40
N ALA A 444 13.89 -4.64 2.39
CA ALA A 444 13.50 -5.17 3.69
C ALA A 444 12.24 -6.05 3.62
N LEU A 445 11.24 -5.65 2.82
CA LEU A 445 10.02 -6.43 2.58
C LEU A 445 10.35 -7.82 1.98
N THR A 446 11.26 -7.88 1.01
CA THR A 446 11.63 -9.15 0.36
C THR A 446 12.45 -10.06 1.26
N VAL A 447 13.40 -9.51 2.03
CA VAL A 447 14.24 -10.29 2.96
C VAL A 447 13.46 -10.80 4.16
N MET A 448 12.57 -9.97 4.72
CA MET A 448 11.88 -10.29 5.98
C MET A 448 10.58 -11.09 5.77
N LYS A 449 10.09 -11.21 4.52
CA LYS A 449 8.84 -11.91 4.14
C LYS A 449 7.63 -11.53 5.02
N MET A 450 7.64 -10.33 5.60
CA MET A 450 6.62 -9.78 6.49
C MET A 450 6.37 -8.32 6.14
N GLY A 451 5.16 -7.82 6.38
CA GLY A 451 4.84 -6.40 6.20
C GLY A 451 5.81 -5.53 7.00
N GLN A 452 6.47 -4.59 6.32
CA GLN A 452 7.40 -3.63 6.91
C GLN A 452 6.79 -2.23 6.90
N PRO A 453 7.00 -1.43 7.97
CA PRO A 453 6.64 -0.02 7.95
C PRO A 453 7.54 0.73 6.94
N ALA A 454 6.98 1.27 5.87
CA ALA A 454 7.75 1.94 4.82
C ALA A 454 8.38 3.25 5.34
N LEU A 455 7.67 3.99 6.21
CA LEU A 455 8.16 5.25 6.77
C LEU A 455 9.39 5.06 7.67
N LEU A 456 9.61 3.86 8.20
CA LEU A 456 10.83 3.50 8.95
C LEU A 456 12.11 3.75 8.13
N TYR A 457 12.04 3.54 6.81
CA TYR A 457 13.18 3.72 5.90
C TYR A 457 13.18 5.10 5.25
N ILE A 458 12.00 5.61 4.88
CA ILE A 458 11.87 6.86 4.13
C ILE A 458 12.16 8.09 5.00
N VAL A 459 11.63 8.14 6.23
CA VAL A 459 11.78 9.29 7.13
C VAL A 459 13.25 9.60 7.45
N PRO A 460 14.08 8.64 7.92
CA PRO A 460 15.49 8.93 8.17
C PRO A 460 16.24 9.30 6.88
N MET A 461 15.92 8.66 5.75
CA MET A 461 16.55 8.96 4.46
C MET A 461 16.16 10.32 3.89
N THR A 462 15.09 10.96 4.36
CA THR A 462 14.70 12.31 3.90
C THR A 462 15.12 13.38 4.90
N LEU A 463 14.91 13.16 6.21
CA LEU A 463 15.24 14.13 7.25
C LEU A 463 16.75 14.25 7.49
N LEU A 464 17.48 13.13 7.65
CA LEU A 464 18.92 13.18 7.99
C LEU A 464 19.74 13.93 6.93
N PRO A 465 19.61 13.66 5.61
CA PRO A 465 20.34 14.42 4.61
C PRO A 465 19.97 15.91 4.61
N THR A 466 18.72 16.25 4.90
CA THR A 466 18.31 17.66 5.03
C THR A 466 19.00 18.34 6.20
N PHE A 467 19.02 17.71 7.38
CA PHE A 467 19.72 18.23 8.56
C PHE A 467 21.23 18.36 8.33
N LEU A 468 21.85 17.34 7.72
CA LEU A 468 23.29 17.35 7.41
C LEU A 468 23.63 18.47 6.42
N LEU A 469 22.91 18.55 5.30
CA LEU A 469 23.12 19.60 4.31
C LEU A 469 22.85 21.00 4.90
N GLY A 470 21.78 21.16 5.68
CA GLY A 470 21.43 22.42 6.32
C GLY A 470 22.48 22.87 7.34
N SER A 471 23.04 21.93 8.09
CA SER A 471 24.13 22.20 9.05
C SER A 471 25.43 22.55 8.36
N CYS A 472 25.83 21.78 7.34
CA CYS A 472 27.04 22.05 6.56
C CYS A 472 26.99 23.39 5.82
N ARG A 473 25.79 23.80 5.36
CA ARG A 473 25.58 25.06 4.64
C ARG A 473 25.26 26.25 5.54
N LYS A 474 25.08 26.03 6.84
CA LYS A 474 24.69 27.04 7.84
C LYS A 474 23.33 27.71 7.59
N ASP A 475 22.48 27.13 6.76
CA ASP A 475 21.12 27.62 6.47
C ASP A 475 20.05 26.94 7.35
N LEU A 476 20.45 26.09 8.30
CA LEU A 476 19.53 25.28 9.10
C LEU A 476 18.51 26.13 9.85
N SER A 477 18.91 27.30 10.37
CA SER A 477 17.98 28.19 11.09
C SER A 477 16.86 28.72 10.18
N ALA A 478 17.20 29.05 8.92
CA ALA A 478 16.23 29.52 7.93
C ALA A 478 15.25 28.41 7.52
N LEU A 479 15.75 27.18 7.33
CA LEU A 479 14.90 25.99 7.12
C LEU A 479 14.00 25.71 8.32
N TRP A 480 14.54 25.80 9.54
CA TRP A 480 13.83 25.47 10.77
C TRP A 480 12.62 26.37 11.04
N HIS A 481 12.77 27.69 10.81
CA HIS A 481 11.74 28.69 11.11
C HIS A 481 10.82 29.03 9.92
N GLY A 482 11.19 28.62 8.69
CA GLY A 482 10.41 28.91 7.49
C GLY A 482 10.71 30.29 6.88
N SER A 483 10.54 30.39 5.56
CA SER A 483 10.88 31.57 4.76
C SER A 483 10.02 32.80 5.03
N ALA A 484 8.78 32.63 5.50
CA ALA A 484 7.91 33.75 5.85
C ALA A 484 8.42 34.48 7.11
N THR A 485 8.91 33.72 8.09
CA THR A 485 9.51 34.27 9.31
C THR A 485 10.80 35.01 8.97
N SER A 486 11.67 34.48 8.11
CA SER A 486 12.92 35.15 7.73
C SER A 486 12.69 36.43 6.92
N LEU A 487 11.79 36.41 5.93
CA LEU A 487 11.44 37.60 5.14
C LEU A 487 10.76 38.69 5.99
N MET A 488 9.89 38.31 6.93
CA MET A 488 9.31 39.28 7.88
C MET A 488 10.35 39.79 8.88
N THR A 489 11.33 38.97 9.28
CA THR A 489 12.41 39.40 10.18
C THR A 489 13.35 40.37 9.45
N GLU A 490 13.75 40.06 8.21
CA GLU A 490 14.57 40.95 7.37
C GLU A 490 13.83 42.26 7.04
N ALA A 491 12.52 42.20 6.76
CA ALA A 491 11.71 43.40 6.55
C ALA A 491 11.62 44.25 7.83
N ARG A 492 11.49 43.62 9.00
CA ARG A 492 11.41 44.29 10.29
C ARG A 492 12.76 44.88 10.72
N GLU A 493 13.87 44.19 10.44
CA GLU A 493 15.23 44.71 10.63
C GLU A 493 15.53 45.86 9.67
N GLY A 494 15.08 45.77 8.41
CA GLY A 494 15.18 46.85 7.43
C GLY A 494 14.40 48.11 7.85
N LEU A 495 13.18 47.93 8.36
CA LEU A 495 12.36 49.01 8.94
C LEU A 495 13.02 49.62 10.18
N ALA A 496 13.50 48.81 11.11
CA ALA A 496 14.18 49.29 12.32
C ALA A 496 15.45 50.11 11.97
N LYS A 497 16.24 49.64 10.99
CA LYS A 497 17.43 50.35 10.52
C LYS A 497 17.08 51.65 9.79
N TYR A 498 15.97 51.68 9.06
CA TYR A 498 15.45 52.89 8.42
C TYR A 498 15.00 53.93 9.45
N GLU A 499 14.24 53.51 10.47
CA GLU A 499 13.79 54.37 11.58
C GLU A 499 14.97 54.93 12.38
N GLU A 500 16.01 54.12 12.63
CA GLU A 500 17.22 54.54 13.33
C GLU A 500 18.01 55.60 12.54
N LEU A 501 18.15 55.43 11.21
CA LEU A 501 18.79 56.40 10.31
C LEU A 501 18.04 57.73 10.21
N HIS A 502 16.72 57.71 10.38
CA HIS A 502 15.87 58.90 10.29
C HIS A 502 15.60 59.59 11.63
N SER A 503 15.78 58.92 12.77
CA SER A 503 15.64 59.56 14.09
C SER A 503 16.83 60.42 14.52
N VAL A 504 18.01 60.26 13.90
CA VAL A 504 19.23 61.03 14.22
C VAL A 504 19.29 62.40 13.50
N LYS A 505 18.29 62.73 12.67
CA LYS A 505 18.23 64.01 11.91
C LYS A 505 17.13 64.98 12.35
N GLY A 506 16.43 64.70 13.45
CA GLY A 506 15.50 65.64 14.11
C GLY A 506 16.08 66.06 15.45
#